data_AF-A0A7X2TZG7-F1
#
_entry.id   AF-A0A7X2TZG7-F1
#
_cell.length_a   1.000
_cell.length_b   1.000
_cell.length_c   1.000
_cell.angle_alpha   90.00
_cell.angle_beta   90.00
_cell.angle_gamma   90.00
#
_symmetry.space_group_name_H-M   'P 1'
#
loop_
_entity.id
_entity.type
_entity.pdbx_description
1 polymer ?
#
loop_
_entity_poly.entity_id
_entity_poly.type
_entity_poly.pdbx_seq_one_letter_code
_entity_poly.pdbx_strand_id
1 'polypeptide(L)'
;MDFEFLGPERLDQGGNLDGVCDPDERCYVGEHNDTFEDAGGTQYVMGYMDTASPCSLGVLSLQLNKGPNLLTAVELGGGMKRLMTLFRCASGDVWTDFHFGCAKNRDMCVVSTTYGGSGFQRSATDLTPVRQTAHLAEILVIKDNGAEIRRLAKHRSMQLTGEEAKSYWSTPRACLSNDGKLVVADSNFGEANRPRVVVIETGY
;
A
#
# COMPACT_ATOMS: atom_id res chain seq x y z
N MET A 1 -22.74 -15.41 10.65
CA MET A 1 -21.97 -14.50 11.51
C MET A 1 -20.78 -14.12 10.65
N ASP A 2 -20.88 -12.97 9.99
CA ASP A 2 -19.81 -12.51 9.11
C ASP A 2 -18.69 -12.02 10.01
N PHE A 3 -17.56 -12.72 9.97
CA PHE A 3 -16.35 -12.25 10.62
C PHE A 3 -15.82 -11.09 9.78
N GLU A 4 -16.20 -9.86 10.14
CA GLU A 4 -15.45 -8.70 9.67
C GLU A 4 -14.05 -8.81 10.26
N PHE A 5 -13.03 -8.83 9.39
CA PHE A 5 -11.66 -8.72 9.83
C PHE A 5 -11.47 -7.30 10.39
N LEU A 6 -11.63 -7.18 11.70
CA LEU A 6 -11.16 -6.05 12.47
C LEU A 6 -9.66 -6.29 12.66
N GLY A 7 -8.84 -5.63 11.83
CA GLY A 7 -7.38 -5.67 11.99
C GLY A 7 -6.95 -5.20 13.39
N PRO A 8 -5.68 -5.33 13.77
CA PRO A 8 -5.24 -5.01 15.14
C PRO A 8 -5.50 -3.54 15.50
N GLU A 9 -5.58 -3.28 16.80
CA GLU A 9 -5.66 -1.91 17.34
C GLU A 9 -4.53 -1.03 16.80
N ARG A 10 -4.86 0.22 16.44
CA ARG A 10 -3.88 1.26 16.16
C ARG A 10 -3.39 1.84 17.49
N LEU A 11 -2.41 1.16 18.07
CA LEU A 11 -1.74 1.54 19.33
C LEU A 11 -1.21 2.99 19.34
N ASP A 12 -1.02 3.61 18.17
CA ASP A 12 -0.59 4.99 17.99
C ASP A 12 -1.73 6.02 17.99
N GLN A 13 -3.00 5.60 18.01
CA GLN A 13 -4.16 6.48 17.84
C GLN A 13 -5.21 6.38 18.96
N GLY A 14 -4.82 5.82 20.11
CA GLY A 14 -5.67 5.65 21.29
C GLY A 14 -6.46 4.34 21.27
N GLY A 15 -6.99 3.96 22.44
CA GLY A 15 -7.63 2.67 22.69
C GLY A 15 -7.18 2.10 24.04
N ASN A 16 -7.43 0.82 24.28
CA ASN A 16 -7.10 0.11 25.52
C ASN A 16 -5.64 -0.43 25.55
N LEU A 17 -4.92 -0.36 24.42
CA LEU A 17 -3.52 -0.77 24.22
C LEU A 17 -3.25 -2.26 24.40
N ASP A 18 -4.24 -3.13 24.20
CA ASP A 18 -4.06 -4.58 24.26
C ASP A 18 -3.74 -5.22 22.90
N GLY A 19 -3.81 -4.44 21.81
CA GLY A 19 -3.52 -4.89 20.46
C GLY A 19 -4.67 -5.64 19.76
N VAL A 20 -5.81 -5.79 20.44
CA VAL A 20 -7.07 -6.30 19.88
C VAL A 20 -7.93 -5.10 19.51
N CYS A 21 -8.52 -5.12 18.31
CA CYS A 21 -9.45 -4.07 17.92
C CYS A 21 -10.82 -4.29 18.58
N ASP A 22 -11.09 -3.51 19.61
CA ASP A 22 -12.40 -3.48 20.26
C ASP A 22 -13.36 -2.48 19.59
N PRO A 23 -14.69 -2.61 19.82
CA PRO A 23 -15.65 -1.59 19.42
C PRO A 23 -15.23 -0.19 19.92
N ASP A 24 -15.43 0.82 19.07
CA ASP A 24 -15.07 2.23 19.29
C ASP A 24 -13.56 2.55 19.24
N GLU A 25 -12.70 1.58 18.93
CA GLU A 25 -11.26 1.79 18.72
C GLU A 25 -10.90 2.07 17.26
N ARG A 26 -9.69 2.61 17.06
CA ARG A 26 -9.12 2.75 15.71
C ARG A 26 -8.29 1.53 15.40
N CYS A 27 -8.50 0.96 14.23
CA CYS A 27 -7.90 -0.33 13.87
C CYS A 27 -7.20 -0.25 12.53
N TYR A 28 -6.25 -1.15 12.29
CA TYR A 28 -5.61 -1.33 10.99
C TYR A 28 -6.58 -2.02 10.02
N VAL A 29 -7.62 -1.27 9.62
CA VAL A 29 -8.67 -1.69 8.70
C VAL A 29 -8.72 -0.74 7.49
N GLY A 30 -9.31 -1.21 6.39
CA GLY A 30 -9.65 -0.37 5.24
C GLY A 30 -8.73 -0.51 4.03
N GLU A 31 -8.98 0.35 3.05
CA GLU A 31 -8.52 0.25 1.64
C GLU A 31 -7.01 0.43 1.40
N HIS A 32 -6.24 0.76 2.44
CA HIS A 32 -4.79 0.98 2.39
C HIS A 32 -4.00 -0.06 3.21
N ASN A 33 -4.63 -1.17 3.58
CA ASN A 33 -4.00 -2.28 4.28
C ASN A 33 -4.58 -3.60 3.77
N ASP A 34 -3.81 -4.69 3.85
CA ASP A 34 -4.32 -6.06 3.66
C ASP A 34 -3.46 -7.02 4.48
N THR A 35 -3.94 -8.22 4.71
CA THR A 35 -3.25 -9.27 5.45
C THR A 35 -2.65 -10.31 4.54
N PHE A 36 -1.47 -10.82 4.89
CA PHE A 36 -0.91 -12.01 4.29
C PHE A 36 -0.25 -12.90 5.34
N GLU A 37 0.01 -14.14 4.95
CA GLU A 37 0.77 -15.11 5.72
C GLU A 37 2.07 -15.41 4.96
N ASP A 38 3.22 -15.38 5.64
CA ASP A 38 4.50 -15.73 5.03
C ASP A 38 4.66 -17.26 4.86
N ALA A 39 5.76 -17.68 4.24
CA ALA A 39 6.00 -19.12 4.01
C ALA A 39 6.18 -19.92 5.32
N GLY A 40 6.43 -19.25 6.44
CA GLY A 40 6.55 -19.84 7.78
C GLY A 40 5.25 -19.90 8.56
N GLY A 41 4.12 -19.43 8.00
CA GLY A 41 2.83 -19.38 8.69
C GLY A 41 2.66 -18.16 9.60
N THR A 42 3.57 -17.18 9.53
CA THR A 42 3.44 -15.95 10.31
C THR A 42 2.53 -14.97 9.59
N GLN A 43 1.55 -14.43 10.31
CA GLN A 43 0.58 -13.50 9.76
C GLN A 43 0.98 -12.04 10.01
N TYR A 44 0.77 -11.23 8.97
CA TYR A 44 1.11 -9.82 8.96
C TYR A 44 -0.04 -8.98 8.44
N VAL A 45 -0.09 -7.73 8.90
CA VAL A 45 -0.77 -6.65 8.19
C VAL A 45 0.26 -5.88 7.38
N MET A 46 0.02 -5.77 6.08
CA MET A 46 0.73 -4.85 5.20
C MET A 46 0.05 -3.50 5.26
N GLY A 47 0.87 -2.46 5.38
CA GLY A 47 0.38 -1.10 5.46
C GLY A 47 1.49 -0.09 5.27
N TYR A 48 1.28 1.08 5.85
CA TYR A 48 2.19 2.21 5.75
C TYR A 48 2.35 2.93 7.08
N MET A 49 3.42 3.70 7.19
CA MET A 49 3.62 4.61 8.31
C MET A 49 4.44 5.82 7.90
N ASP A 50 3.97 6.96 8.38
CA ASP A 50 4.73 8.20 8.41
C ASP A 50 5.64 8.21 9.63
N THR A 51 6.93 8.42 9.43
CA THR A 51 7.85 8.79 10.51
C THR A 51 8.09 10.28 10.47
N ALA A 52 8.09 10.94 11.62
CA ALA A 52 8.36 12.38 11.72
C ALA A 52 9.86 12.70 11.69
N SER A 53 10.72 11.79 12.18
CA SER A 53 12.17 12.00 12.25
C SER A 53 12.95 10.70 12.01
N PRO A 54 13.68 10.57 10.87
CA PRO A 54 13.58 11.44 9.70
C PRO A 54 12.18 11.37 9.07
N CYS A 55 11.75 12.49 8.50
CA CYS A 55 10.43 12.63 7.91
C CYS A 55 10.31 11.78 6.64
N SER A 56 9.50 10.72 6.67
CA SER A 56 9.31 9.81 5.54
C SER A 56 8.03 8.99 5.62
N LEU A 57 7.50 8.61 4.46
CA LEU A 57 6.44 7.62 4.31
C LEU A 57 7.05 6.32 3.75
N GLY A 58 6.67 5.18 4.31
CA GLY A 58 7.14 3.88 3.84
C GLY A 58 6.12 2.77 3.99
N VAL A 59 6.28 1.75 3.15
CA VAL A 59 5.56 0.47 3.27
C VAL A 59 6.20 -0.33 4.39
N LEU A 60 5.36 -0.98 5.18
CA LEU A 60 5.76 -1.83 6.29
C LEU A 60 4.87 -3.05 6.40
N SER A 61 5.36 -4.01 7.16
CA SER A 61 4.58 -5.12 7.70
C SER A 61 4.53 -5.04 9.22
N LEU A 62 3.39 -5.43 9.78
CA LEU A 62 3.12 -5.54 11.21
C LEU A 62 2.82 -7.00 11.55
N GLN A 63 3.69 -7.63 12.33
CA GLN A 63 3.53 -9.03 12.74
C GLN A 63 2.44 -9.18 13.80
N LEU A 64 1.33 -9.83 13.45
CA LEU A 64 0.10 -9.83 14.26
C LEU A 64 0.27 -10.46 15.65
N ASN A 65 1.14 -11.46 15.80
CA ASN A 65 1.34 -12.14 17.08
C ASN A 65 2.21 -11.36 18.10
N LYS A 66 2.52 -10.09 17.82
CA LYS A 66 3.33 -9.22 18.71
C LYS A 66 2.52 -8.36 19.66
N GLY A 67 1.19 -8.37 19.56
CA GLY A 67 0.27 -7.70 20.49
C GLY A 67 0.67 -6.24 20.74
N PRO A 68 0.83 -5.79 21.99
CA PRO A 68 1.22 -4.41 22.31
C PRO A 68 2.58 -3.96 21.72
N ASN A 69 3.43 -4.89 21.29
CA ASN A 69 4.71 -4.57 20.64
C ASN A 69 4.60 -4.53 19.10
N LEU A 70 3.38 -4.48 18.55
CA LEU A 70 3.14 -4.48 17.10
C LEU A 70 3.88 -3.34 16.39
N LEU A 71 3.86 -2.14 16.97
CA LEU A 71 4.50 -0.94 16.40
C LEU A 71 5.96 -0.78 16.83
N THR A 72 6.48 -1.68 17.67
CA THR A 72 7.90 -1.72 18.01
C THR A 72 8.68 -2.34 16.85
N ALA A 73 9.84 -1.78 16.52
CA ALA A 73 10.69 -2.30 15.44
C ALA A 73 11.11 -3.76 15.70
N VAL A 74 11.20 -4.58 14.64
CA VAL A 74 11.62 -5.98 14.76
C VAL A 74 13.02 -6.15 15.36
N GLU A 75 13.92 -5.20 15.13
CA GLU A 75 15.27 -5.16 15.71
C GLU A 75 15.27 -4.97 17.23
N LEU A 76 14.16 -4.46 17.78
CA LEU A 76 13.93 -4.28 19.22
C LEU A 76 13.01 -5.38 19.78
N GLY A 77 12.76 -6.45 19.01
CA GLY A 77 11.90 -7.57 19.41
C GLY A 77 10.41 -7.38 19.11
N GLY A 78 10.03 -6.26 18.50
CA GLY A 78 8.64 -5.95 18.13
C GLY A 78 8.15 -6.59 16.84
N GLY A 79 7.05 -6.08 16.30
CA GLY A 79 6.38 -6.59 15.09
C GLY A 79 6.52 -5.75 13.84
N MET A 80 7.06 -4.54 13.92
CA MET A 80 7.11 -3.61 12.80
C MET A 80 8.39 -3.77 11.99
N LYS A 81 8.24 -4.08 10.70
CA LYS A 81 9.35 -4.11 9.74
C LYS A 81 9.07 -3.13 8.60
N ARG A 82 9.98 -2.19 8.38
CA ARG A 82 9.94 -1.31 7.20
C ARG A 82 10.46 -2.06 5.98
N LEU A 83 9.66 -2.17 4.94
CA LEU A 83 10.01 -2.90 3.72
C LEU A 83 10.62 -1.97 2.66
N MET A 84 10.10 -0.76 2.53
CA MET A 84 10.62 0.24 1.59
C MET A 84 10.17 1.66 1.96
N THR A 85 10.93 2.66 1.51
CA THR A 85 10.57 4.08 1.64
C THR A 85 9.96 4.57 0.34
N LEU A 86 8.75 5.13 0.38
CA LEU A 86 8.06 5.69 -0.78
C LEU A 86 8.35 7.18 -0.96
N PHE A 87 8.51 7.92 0.14
CA PHE A 87 8.71 9.37 0.10
C PHE A 87 9.56 9.84 1.29
N ARG A 88 10.44 10.81 1.07
CA ARG A 88 11.19 11.52 2.12
C ARG A 88 10.93 13.01 2.06
N CYS A 89 10.64 13.63 3.20
CA CYS A 89 10.40 15.07 3.27
C CYS A 89 11.69 15.86 2.98
N ALA A 90 11.56 17.02 2.36
CA ALA A 90 12.67 17.92 2.00
C ALA A 90 13.78 17.30 1.12
N SER A 91 13.56 16.12 0.54
CA SER A 91 14.49 15.45 -0.39
C SER A 91 14.25 15.83 -1.86
N GLY A 92 13.13 16.52 -2.13
CA GLY A 92 12.61 16.69 -3.48
C GLY A 92 11.86 15.47 -4.03
N ASP A 93 11.59 14.47 -3.19
CA ASP A 93 10.69 13.36 -3.52
C ASP A 93 9.27 13.90 -3.81
N VAL A 94 8.53 13.17 -4.64
CA VAL A 94 7.13 13.46 -4.96
C VAL A 94 6.28 12.57 -4.08
N TRP A 95 5.25 13.16 -3.45
CA TRP A 95 4.31 12.39 -2.63
C TRP A 95 3.71 11.25 -3.44
N THR A 96 3.65 10.08 -2.81
CA THR A 96 3.22 8.84 -3.43
C THR A 96 2.11 8.23 -2.58
N ASP A 97 0.91 8.12 -3.15
CA ASP A 97 -0.19 7.36 -2.57
C ASP A 97 -0.05 5.86 -2.93
N PHE A 98 -0.71 4.96 -2.21
CA PHE A 98 -0.48 3.52 -2.38
C PHE A 98 -1.69 2.65 -2.00
N HIS A 99 -1.82 1.47 -2.62
CA HIS A 99 -2.86 0.49 -2.29
C HIS A 99 -2.27 -0.91 -2.26
N PHE A 100 -2.81 -1.78 -1.41
CA PHE A 100 -2.35 -3.15 -1.21
C PHE A 100 -3.40 -4.17 -1.65
N GLY A 101 -2.93 -5.29 -2.20
CA GLY A 101 -3.73 -6.49 -2.41
C GLY A 101 -2.91 -7.74 -2.18
N CYS A 102 -3.25 -8.52 -1.17
CA CYS A 102 -2.52 -9.72 -0.77
C CYS A 102 -3.21 -11.00 -1.24
N ALA A 103 -2.40 -11.96 -1.71
CA ALA A 103 -2.90 -13.27 -2.08
C ALA A 103 -3.32 -14.05 -0.83
N LYS A 104 -4.45 -14.75 -0.88
CA LYS A 104 -4.93 -15.54 0.25
C LYS A 104 -4.24 -16.91 0.38
N ASN A 105 -3.69 -17.45 -0.72
CA ASN A 105 -3.02 -18.76 -0.73
C ASN A 105 -1.54 -18.68 -1.12
N ARG A 106 -0.92 -17.49 -1.00
CA ARG A 106 0.52 -17.26 -1.26
C ARG A 106 1.09 -16.20 -0.35
N ASP A 107 2.41 -16.29 -0.16
CA ASP A 107 3.28 -15.43 0.63
C ASP A 107 3.62 -14.11 -0.05
N MET A 108 2.63 -13.43 -0.65
CA MET A 108 2.89 -12.22 -1.42
C MET A 108 1.73 -11.24 -1.46
N CYS A 109 2.10 -9.96 -1.63
CA CYS A 109 1.17 -8.86 -1.86
C CYS A 109 1.62 -8.03 -3.06
N VAL A 110 0.65 -7.47 -3.77
CA VAL A 110 0.89 -6.41 -4.73
C VAL A 110 0.71 -5.05 -4.04
N VAL A 111 1.55 -4.09 -4.42
CA VAL A 111 1.44 -2.68 -4.05
C VAL A 111 1.35 -1.87 -5.34
N SER A 112 0.28 -1.10 -5.51
CA SER A 112 0.25 -0.04 -6.52
C SER A 112 0.59 1.28 -5.85
N THR A 113 1.48 2.05 -6.45
CA THR A 113 1.87 3.38 -5.97
C THR A 113 1.53 4.43 -7.01
N THR A 114 1.08 5.62 -6.63
CA THR A 114 0.47 6.58 -7.56
C THR A 114 1.01 8.00 -7.40
N TYR A 115 0.70 8.88 -8.35
CA TYR A 115 1.10 10.29 -8.28
C TYR A 115 0.22 11.11 -7.33
N GLY A 116 0.87 11.91 -6.49
CA GLY A 116 0.21 12.99 -5.76
C GLY A 116 -0.47 12.51 -4.49
N GLY A 117 -0.69 13.44 -3.56
CA GLY A 117 -1.53 13.20 -2.39
C GLY A 117 -3.00 13.35 -2.74
N SER A 118 -3.89 12.93 -1.85
CA SER A 118 -5.34 13.01 -2.06
C SER A 118 -5.77 14.41 -2.54
N GLY A 119 -6.40 14.49 -3.70
CA GLY A 119 -6.96 15.73 -4.25
C GLY A 119 -5.99 16.56 -5.10
N PHE A 120 -4.77 16.09 -5.36
CA PHE A 120 -3.90 16.72 -6.37
C PHE A 120 -4.34 16.31 -7.78
N GLN A 121 -4.97 17.24 -8.52
CA GLN A 121 -5.41 16.99 -9.89
C GLN A 121 -4.58 17.78 -10.91
N ARG A 122 -4.27 17.15 -12.04
CA ARG A 122 -3.63 17.80 -13.19
C ARG A 122 -4.65 18.08 -14.30
N SER A 123 -4.43 19.18 -15.02
CA SER A 123 -5.11 19.37 -16.30
C SER A 123 -4.62 18.33 -17.31
N ALA A 124 -5.53 17.78 -18.10
CA ALA A 124 -5.19 16.89 -19.22
C ALA A 124 -4.30 17.57 -20.29
N THR A 125 -4.23 18.90 -20.29
CA THR A 125 -3.38 19.69 -21.20
C THR A 125 -2.04 20.11 -20.58
N ASP A 126 -1.77 19.76 -19.32
CA ASP A 126 -0.48 20.06 -18.68
C ASP A 126 0.61 19.11 -19.19
N LEU A 127 1.51 19.65 -20.01
CA LEU A 127 2.65 18.93 -20.58
C LEU A 127 3.91 18.99 -19.71
N THR A 128 3.85 19.60 -18.53
CA THR A 128 5.00 19.73 -17.64
C THR A 128 5.46 18.32 -17.22
N PRO A 129 6.74 17.97 -17.38
CA PRO A 129 7.24 16.64 -17.00
C PRO A 129 7.06 16.39 -15.50
N VAL A 130 6.62 15.17 -15.14
CA VAL A 130 6.61 14.76 -13.74
C VAL A 130 8.00 14.31 -13.32
N ARG A 131 8.55 14.94 -12.29
CA ARG A 131 9.79 14.52 -11.64
C ARG A 131 9.63 13.08 -11.16
N GLN A 132 10.50 12.21 -11.64
CA GLN A 132 10.50 10.81 -11.24
C GLN A 132 11.26 10.65 -9.92
N THR A 133 10.66 9.91 -9.00
CA THR A 133 11.23 9.59 -7.68
C THR A 133 11.13 8.08 -7.46
N ALA A 134 11.83 7.57 -6.44
CA ALA A 134 11.81 6.14 -6.15
C ALA A 134 10.37 5.67 -5.90
N HIS A 135 10.00 4.55 -6.52
CA HIS A 135 8.69 3.92 -6.35
C HIS A 135 7.47 4.76 -6.72
N LEU A 136 7.66 5.79 -7.56
CA LEU A 136 6.55 6.57 -8.10
C LEU A 136 5.93 5.88 -9.32
N ALA A 137 4.61 5.72 -9.28
CA ALA A 137 3.79 5.15 -10.37
C ALA A 137 4.15 3.69 -10.71
N GLU A 138 4.41 2.86 -9.71
CA GLU A 138 4.85 1.48 -9.87
C GLU A 138 3.77 0.49 -9.41
N ILE A 139 3.74 -0.67 -10.07
CA ILE A 139 3.06 -1.86 -9.57
C ILE A 139 4.16 -2.84 -9.16
N LEU A 140 4.22 -3.15 -7.87
CA LEU A 140 5.27 -3.93 -7.23
C LEU A 140 4.66 -5.18 -6.61
N VAL A 141 5.38 -6.29 -6.62
CA VAL A 141 5.09 -7.45 -5.76
C VAL A 141 6.11 -7.51 -4.65
N ILE A 142 5.63 -7.73 -3.44
CA ILE A 142 6.40 -7.98 -2.24
C ILE A 142 6.15 -9.44 -1.85
N LYS A 143 7.20 -10.23 -1.75
CA LYS A 143 7.14 -11.65 -1.37
C LYS A 143 7.86 -11.90 -0.04
N ASP A 144 7.32 -12.85 0.73
CA ASP A 144 7.91 -13.41 1.94
C ASP A 144 8.39 -12.31 2.91
N ASN A 145 7.44 -11.44 3.28
CA ASN A 145 7.68 -10.31 4.18
C ASN A 145 8.85 -9.40 3.73
N GLY A 146 8.93 -9.16 2.41
CA GLY A 146 9.95 -8.31 1.78
C GLY A 146 11.31 -8.96 1.62
N ALA A 147 11.41 -10.29 1.63
CA ALA A 147 12.60 -11.00 1.16
C ALA A 147 12.86 -10.71 -0.33
N GLU A 148 11.79 -10.50 -1.11
CA GLU A 148 11.87 -10.04 -2.49
C GLU A 148 10.87 -8.92 -2.75
N ILE A 149 11.32 -7.86 -3.42
CA ILE A 149 10.47 -6.77 -3.91
C ILE A 149 10.78 -6.59 -5.39
N ARG A 150 9.79 -6.82 -6.25
CA ARG A 150 9.96 -6.78 -7.71
C ARG A 150 8.94 -5.85 -8.34
N ARG A 151 9.41 -4.96 -9.21
CA ARG A 151 8.52 -4.16 -10.06
C ARG A 151 8.00 -4.98 -11.23
N LEU A 152 6.68 -5.05 -11.34
CA LEU A 152 5.99 -5.66 -12.48
C LEU A 152 5.75 -4.66 -13.60
N ALA A 153 5.30 -3.44 -13.26
CA ALA A 153 4.98 -2.43 -14.25
C ALA A 153 5.22 -1.01 -13.71
N LYS A 154 5.32 -0.07 -14.64
CA LYS A 154 5.25 1.36 -14.36
C LYS A 154 4.08 1.94 -15.14
N HIS A 155 3.12 2.52 -14.45
CA HIS A 155 1.93 3.09 -15.09
C HIS A 155 2.13 4.60 -15.31
N ARG A 156 1.21 5.20 -16.08
CA ARG A 156 1.18 6.64 -16.36
C ARG A 156 -0.15 7.28 -15.96
N SER A 157 -0.93 6.57 -15.16
CA SER A 157 -2.23 7.05 -14.70
C SER A 157 -2.02 8.29 -13.84
N MET A 158 -2.80 9.33 -14.07
CA MET A 158 -2.72 10.57 -13.32
C MET A 158 -4.10 10.95 -12.81
N GLN A 159 -4.15 11.57 -11.64
CA GLN A 159 -5.37 12.20 -11.16
C GLN A 159 -5.66 13.43 -12.05
N LEU A 160 -6.71 13.39 -12.88
CA LEU A 160 -7.02 14.46 -13.84
C LEU A 160 -8.23 15.30 -13.42
N THR A 161 -8.16 16.60 -13.65
CA THR A 161 -9.30 17.51 -13.42
C THR A 161 -10.51 17.09 -14.25
N GLY A 162 -11.69 17.08 -13.64
CA GLY A 162 -12.95 16.67 -14.29
C GLY A 162 -13.24 15.17 -14.23
N GLU A 163 -12.41 14.38 -13.54
CA GLU A 163 -12.74 12.99 -13.19
C GLU A 163 -13.60 12.89 -11.93
N GLU A 164 -14.42 11.85 -11.89
CA GLU A 164 -15.29 11.54 -10.74
C GLU A 164 -14.48 11.25 -9.46
N ALA A 165 -15.13 11.41 -8.30
CA ALA A 165 -14.53 11.17 -6.98
C ALA A 165 -13.17 11.87 -6.77
N LYS A 166 -12.98 13.06 -7.34
CA LYS A 166 -11.71 13.81 -7.32
C LYS A 166 -10.54 12.98 -7.85
N SER A 167 -10.79 12.17 -8.87
CA SER A 167 -9.81 11.27 -9.48
C SER A 167 -9.29 10.15 -8.58
N TYR A 168 -9.91 9.91 -7.42
CA TYR A 168 -9.49 8.83 -6.53
C TYR A 168 -9.48 7.50 -7.32
N TRP A 169 -10.53 7.21 -8.08
CA TRP A 169 -10.68 5.97 -8.85
C TRP A 169 -9.94 5.93 -10.19
N SER A 170 -9.10 6.92 -10.51
CA SER A 170 -8.39 6.95 -11.80
C SER A 170 -6.95 6.45 -11.73
N THR A 171 -6.46 6.19 -10.51
CA THR A 171 -5.16 5.58 -10.25
C THR A 171 -5.30 4.09 -9.92
N PRO A 172 -4.27 3.27 -10.26
CA PRO A 172 -4.38 1.82 -10.14
C PRO A 172 -4.59 1.35 -8.71
N ARG A 173 -5.57 0.47 -8.52
CA ARG A 173 -5.73 -0.37 -7.33
C ARG A 173 -5.43 -1.80 -7.71
N ALA A 174 -4.15 -2.14 -7.66
CA ALA A 174 -3.73 -3.47 -8.04
C ALA A 174 -4.26 -4.51 -7.04
N CYS A 175 -4.89 -5.56 -7.53
CA CYS A 175 -5.24 -6.74 -6.75
C CYS A 175 -4.50 -7.97 -7.28
N LEU A 176 -4.30 -8.95 -6.41
CA LEU A 176 -3.52 -10.15 -6.69
C LEU A 176 -4.43 -11.37 -6.65
N SER A 177 -4.28 -12.30 -7.61
CA SER A 177 -4.99 -13.56 -7.59
C SER A 177 -4.62 -14.36 -6.35
N ASN A 178 -5.56 -15.16 -5.81
CA ASN A 178 -5.33 -15.92 -4.59
C ASN A 178 -4.12 -16.87 -4.68
N ASP A 179 -3.80 -17.35 -5.88
CA ASP A 179 -2.65 -18.22 -6.16
C ASP A 179 -1.35 -17.46 -6.49
N GLY A 180 -1.38 -16.12 -6.45
CA GLY A 180 -0.23 -15.23 -6.62
C GLY A 180 0.29 -15.06 -8.05
N LYS A 181 -0.38 -15.62 -9.06
CA LYS A 181 0.14 -15.65 -10.44
C LYS A 181 -0.19 -14.43 -11.27
N LEU A 182 -1.32 -13.79 -10.98
CA LEU A 182 -1.86 -12.70 -11.80
C LEU A 182 -2.14 -11.48 -10.93
N VAL A 183 -1.68 -10.33 -11.39
CA VAL A 183 -2.10 -9.02 -10.89
C VAL A 183 -3.11 -8.43 -11.86
N VAL A 184 -4.23 -7.93 -11.34
CA VAL A 184 -5.15 -7.09 -12.09
C VAL A 184 -5.04 -5.67 -11.58
N ALA A 185 -4.94 -4.71 -12.47
CA ALA A 185 -4.89 -3.29 -12.12
C ALA A 185 -5.69 -2.47 -13.14
N ASP A 186 -6.33 -1.40 -12.68
CA ASP A 186 -6.93 -0.39 -13.53
C ASP A 186 -5.96 0.76 -13.79
N SER A 187 -6.13 1.50 -14.88
CA SER A 187 -5.34 2.69 -15.17
C SER A 187 -6.07 3.54 -16.18
N ASN A 188 -6.14 4.86 -15.95
CA ASN A 188 -6.65 5.80 -16.95
C ASN A 188 -5.64 6.12 -18.07
N PHE A 189 -4.36 5.68 -17.94
CA PHE A 189 -3.28 5.94 -18.90
C PHE A 189 -3.10 7.43 -19.29
N GLY A 190 -3.53 8.37 -18.45
CA GLY A 190 -3.50 9.80 -18.73
C GLY A 190 -4.67 10.31 -19.58
N GLU A 191 -5.72 9.50 -19.79
CA GLU A 191 -6.97 9.90 -20.42
C GLU A 191 -8.10 9.97 -19.38
N ALA A 192 -8.67 11.16 -19.16
CA ALA A 192 -9.71 11.37 -18.17
C ALA A 192 -10.95 10.49 -18.45
N ASN A 193 -11.49 9.86 -17.40
CA ASN A 193 -12.70 9.02 -17.45
C ASN A 193 -12.61 7.84 -18.45
N ARG A 194 -11.40 7.34 -18.72
CA ARG A 194 -11.15 6.18 -19.59
C ARG A 194 -10.30 5.11 -18.89
N PRO A 195 -10.80 4.51 -17.80
CA PRO A 195 -10.08 3.43 -17.14
C PRO A 195 -9.98 2.23 -18.08
N ARG A 196 -8.81 1.60 -18.09
CA ARG A 196 -8.56 0.32 -18.74
C ARG A 196 -8.03 -0.65 -17.71
N VAL A 197 -8.49 -1.89 -17.77
CA VAL A 197 -8.01 -2.97 -16.91
C VAL A 197 -6.88 -3.70 -17.62
N VAL A 198 -5.79 -3.95 -16.89
CA VAL A 198 -4.67 -4.77 -17.33
C VAL A 198 -4.52 -5.98 -16.44
N VAL A 199 -4.10 -7.09 -17.03
CA VAL A 199 -3.69 -8.30 -16.33
C VAL A 199 -2.20 -8.47 -16.56
N ILE A 200 -1.46 -8.67 -15.47
CA ILE A 200 0.00 -8.74 -15.45
C ILE A 200 0.38 -10.06 -14.80
N GLU A 201 1.18 -10.89 -15.46
CA GLU A 201 1.75 -12.06 -14.83
C GLU A 201 2.80 -11.64 -13.80
N THR A 202 2.75 -12.23 -12.60
CA THR A 202 3.76 -11.97 -11.59
C THR A 202 5.08 -12.61 -11.97
N GLY A 203 5.04 -13.81 -12.57
CA GLY A 203 6.21 -14.63 -12.85
C GLY A 203 6.75 -15.35 -11.61
N TYR A 204 5.88 -15.70 -10.66
CA TYR A 204 6.15 -16.58 -9.51
C TYR A 204 5.30 -17.87 -9.60
#